data_AF-A0A2X3GNW5-F1
#
_entry.id   AF-A0A2X3GNW5-F1
#
_cell.length_a   1.000
_cell.length_b   1.000
_cell.length_c   1.000
_cell.angle_alpha   90.00
_cell.angle_beta   90.00
_cell.angle_gamma   90.00
#
_symmetry.space_group_name_H-M   'P 1'
#
loop_
_entity.id
_entity.type
_entity.pdbx_description
1 polymer ?
#
loop_
_entity_poly.entity_id
_entity_poly.type
_entity_poly.pdbx_seq_one_letter_code
_entity_poly.pdbx_strand_id
1 'polypeptide(L)'
;MDTLGAMVFGIVIVNAARSRGVSEARLLTRYTVWAGLMAGVGLTLLYLALFRLGSDSATLVDQSANGAAILHAYVQHTFGGAGSFLLAALIFIACLVTAVGLTCACAEFFAQYLPFSYRTLVFVLGLFSMAVSNLGLSHLIQVSIPVLTAIYPPCIALVVLSFTRSWWHNSSRVIAPAMFISLMFGIIGRD
;
A
#
# COMPACT_ATOMS: atom_id res chain seq x y z
N MET A 1 2.28 4.15 -2.81
CA MET A 1 2.52 2.82 -2.20
C MET A 1 1.31 1.88 -2.38
N ASP A 2 0.14 2.40 -2.68
CA ASP A 2 -1.15 1.69 -2.57
C ASP A 2 -1.38 0.63 -3.66
N THR A 3 -0.74 0.74 -4.83
CA THR A 3 -0.90 -0.22 -5.93
C THR A 3 -0.27 -1.58 -5.60
N LEU A 4 0.91 -1.57 -4.98
CA LEU A 4 1.59 -2.76 -4.50
C LEU A 4 0.80 -3.44 -3.38
N GLY A 5 0.33 -2.63 -2.42
CA GLY A 5 -0.56 -3.09 -1.36
C GLY A 5 -1.81 -3.75 -1.92
N ALA A 6 -2.49 -3.10 -2.87
CA ALA A 6 -3.71 -3.64 -3.48
C ALA A 6 -3.51 -5.01 -4.15
N MET A 7 -2.35 -5.26 -4.78
CA MET A 7 -2.06 -6.57 -5.39
C MET A 7 -1.86 -7.66 -4.34
N VAL A 8 -1.06 -7.38 -3.30
CA VAL A 8 -0.76 -8.34 -2.22
C VAL A 8 -2.02 -8.61 -1.38
N PHE A 9 -2.76 -7.56 -1.00
CA PHE A 9 -4.03 -7.67 -0.28
C PHE A 9 -5.13 -8.33 -1.11
N GLY A 10 -5.12 -8.15 -2.44
CA GLY A 10 -6.12 -8.72 -3.33
C GLY A 10 -6.19 -10.24 -3.24
N ILE A 11 -5.04 -10.93 -3.17
CA ILE A 11 -4.96 -12.39 -3.02
C ILE A 11 -5.58 -12.84 -1.69
N VAL A 12 -5.25 -12.17 -0.59
CA VAL A 12 -5.79 -12.48 0.74
C VAL A 12 -7.29 -12.25 0.79
N ILE A 13 -7.79 -11.13 0.24
CA ILE A 13 -9.23 -10.83 0.20
C ILE A 13 -9.98 -11.90 -0.59
N VAL A 14 -9.44 -12.33 -1.74
CA VAL A 14 -10.01 -13.40 -2.55
C VAL A 14 -10.02 -14.74 -1.81
N ASN A 15 -8.92 -15.11 -1.15
CA ASN A 15 -8.83 -16.34 -0.36
C ASN A 15 -9.78 -16.30 0.85
N ALA A 16 -9.86 -15.18 1.55
CA ALA A 16 -10.75 -14.97 2.70
C ALA A 16 -12.23 -15.00 2.30
N ALA A 17 -12.57 -14.53 1.10
CA ALA A 17 -13.93 -14.61 0.60
C ALA A 17 -14.29 -16.03 0.12
N ARG A 18 -13.34 -16.78 -0.49
CA ARG A 18 -13.53 -18.20 -0.79
C ARG A 18 -13.71 -19.05 0.46
N SER A 19 -12.93 -18.81 1.52
CA SER A 19 -13.03 -19.57 2.78
C SER A 19 -14.35 -19.35 3.51
N ARG A 20 -15.06 -18.25 3.22
CA ARG A 20 -16.43 -17.97 3.71
C ARG A 20 -17.54 -18.62 2.87
N GLY A 21 -17.21 -19.52 1.94
CA GLY A 21 -18.19 -20.29 1.17
C GLY A 21 -18.69 -19.62 -0.11
N VAL A 22 -18.11 -18.49 -0.54
CA VAL A 22 -18.40 -17.87 -1.83
C VAL A 22 -17.59 -18.59 -2.92
N SER A 23 -18.12 -19.70 -3.41
CA SER A 23 -17.50 -20.52 -4.48
C SER A 23 -17.76 -19.98 -5.89
N GLU A 24 -18.84 -19.21 -6.07
CA GLU A 24 -19.22 -18.64 -7.36
C GLU A 24 -18.32 -17.43 -7.70
N ALA A 25 -17.46 -17.59 -8.71
CA ALA A 25 -16.51 -16.55 -9.13
C ALA A 25 -17.20 -15.22 -9.47
N ARG A 26 -18.39 -15.26 -10.07
CA ARG A 26 -19.15 -14.06 -10.46
C ARG A 26 -19.67 -13.26 -9.26
N LEU A 27 -20.13 -13.95 -8.20
CA LEU A 27 -20.57 -13.32 -6.96
C LEU A 27 -19.37 -12.75 -6.20
N LEU A 28 -18.28 -13.52 -6.12
CA LEU A 28 -17.03 -13.09 -5.50
C LEU A 28 -16.52 -11.78 -6.11
N THR A 29 -16.40 -11.70 -7.44
CA THR A 29 -15.96 -10.47 -8.11
C THR A 29 -16.92 -9.30 -7.90
N ARG A 30 -18.24 -9.54 -7.88
CA ARG A 30 -19.21 -8.47 -7.66
C ARG A 30 -19.10 -7.89 -6.25
N TYR A 31 -19.00 -8.74 -5.23
CA TYR A 31 -18.86 -8.27 -3.84
C TYR A 31 -17.54 -7.55 -3.60
N THR A 32 -16.42 -8.06 -4.14
CA THR A 32 -15.12 -7.40 -3.99
C THR A 32 -15.07 -6.06 -4.70
N VAL A 33 -15.72 -5.92 -5.87
CA VAL A 33 -15.81 -4.63 -6.58
C VAL A 33 -16.61 -3.60 -5.77
N TRP A 34 -17.77 -3.97 -5.23
CA TRP A 34 -18.57 -3.06 -4.39
C TRP A 34 -17.83 -2.66 -3.11
N ALA A 35 -17.17 -3.61 -2.44
CA ALA A 35 -16.35 -3.34 -1.27
C ALA A 35 -15.16 -2.42 -1.61
N GLY A 36 -14.48 -2.68 -2.73
CA GLY A 36 -13.37 -1.87 -3.21
C GLY A 36 -13.78 -0.45 -3.59
N LEU A 37 -14.96 -0.28 -4.20
CA LEU A 37 -15.48 1.05 -4.56
C LEU A 37 -15.82 1.87 -3.30
N MET A 38 -16.47 1.25 -2.31
CA MET A 38 -16.76 1.89 -1.02
C MET A 38 -15.46 2.31 -0.31
N ALA A 39 -14.47 1.41 -0.25
CA ALA A 39 -13.17 1.68 0.37
C ALA A 39 -12.41 2.79 -0.39
N GLY A 40 -12.43 2.76 -1.73
CA GLY A 40 -11.77 3.76 -2.58
C GLY A 40 -12.35 5.16 -2.40
N VAL A 41 -13.67 5.29 -2.33
CA VAL A 41 -14.32 6.59 -2.04
C VAL A 41 -13.92 7.11 -0.66
N GLY A 42 -13.93 6.26 0.37
CA GLY A 42 -13.51 6.64 1.72
C GLY A 42 -12.04 7.10 1.76
N LEU A 43 -11.14 6.37 1.10
CA LEU A 43 -9.72 6.72 1.04
C LEU A 43 -9.52 8.04 0.28
N THR A 44 -10.24 8.26 -0.83
CA THR A 44 -10.16 9.50 -1.62
C THR A 44 -10.56 10.72 -0.80
N LEU A 45 -11.67 10.63 -0.06
CA LEU A 45 -12.11 11.71 0.83
C LEU A 45 -11.08 11.99 1.92
N LEU A 46 -10.50 10.95 2.51
CA LEU A 46 -9.46 11.10 3.54
C LEU A 46 -8.19 11.75 2.98
N TYR A 47 -7.73 11.35 1.79
CA TYR A 47 -6.58 11.98 1.13
C TYR A 47 -6.84 13.44 0.77
N LEU A 48 -8.05 13.79 0.32
CA LEU A 48 -8.42 15.19 0.06
C LEU A 48 -8.40 16.02 1.35
N ALA A 49 -8.88 15.46 2.47
CA ALA A 49 -8.80 16.12 3.77
C ALA A 49 -7.34 16.34 4.20
N LEU A 50 -6.49 15.32 4.08
CA LEU A 50 -5.04 15.43 4.37
C LEU A 50 -4.35 16.45 3.46
N PHE A 51 -4.72 16.53 2.18
CA PHE A 51 -4.16 17.50 1.25
C PHE A 51 -4.51 18.94 1.64
N ARG A 52 -5.77 19.19 2.04
CA ARG A 52 -6.20 20.48 2.59
C ARG A 52 -5.40 20.86 3.85
N LEU A 53 -5.26 19.93 4.78
CA LEU A 53 -4.45 20.12 6.00
C LEU A 53 -2.99 20.45 5.67
N GLY A 54 -2.40 19.75 4.70
CA GLY A 54 -1.04 20.01 4.22
C GLY A 54 -0.89 21.39 3.57
N SER A 55 -1.87 21.82 2.78
CA SER A 55 -1.85 23.14 2.14
C SER A 55 -1.96 24.30 3.13
N ASP A 56 -2.77 24.16 4.18
CA ASP A 56 -2.90 25.17 5.23
C ASP A 56 -1.65 25.23 6.13
N SER A 57 -0.96 24.10 6.29
CA SER A 57 0.28 23.98 7.10
C SER A 57 1.53 24.55 6.42
N ALA A 58 1.49 24.78 5.10
CA ALA A 58 2.64 25.22 4.31
C ALA A 58 3.18 26.62 4.70
N THR A 59 2.39 27.40 5.46
CA THR A 59 2.79 28.73 5.96
C THR A 59 3.44 28.69 7.34
N LEU A 60 3.40 27.55 8.04
CA LEU A 60 3.76 27.42 9.47
C LEU A 60 4.99 26.53 9.73
N VAL A 61 5.46 25.76 8.73
CA VAL A 61 6.53 24.76 8.90
C VAL A 61 7.53 24.84 7.72
N ASP A 62 8.83 24.69 8.01
CA ASP A 62 9.88 24.58 7.00
C ASP A 62 9.58 23.45 5.98
N GLN A 63 9.79 23.72 4.69
CA GLN A 63 9.52 22.80 3.57
C GLN A 63 10.28 21.45 3.63
N SER A 64 11.21 21.29 4.57
CA SER A 64 12.04 20.09 4.76
C SER A 64 11.49 19.10 5.82
N ALA A 65 10.38 19.43 6.49
CA ALA A 65 9.85 18.60 7.57
C ALA A 65 9.12 17.34 7.04
N ASN A 66 9.24 16.22 7.76
CA ASN A 66 8.55 14.97 7.45
C ASN A 66 7.02 15.14 7.52
N GLY A 67 6.27 14.40 6.69
CA GLY A 67 4.79 14.46 6.68
C GLY A 67 4.13 14.21 8.05
N ALA A 68 4.70 13.31 8.87
CA ALA A 68 4.22 13.08 10.24
C ALA A 68 4.47 14.28 11.17
N ALA A 69 5.58 15.00 10.99
CA ALA A 69 5.90 16.19 11.76
C ALA A 69 4.99 17.36 11.39
N ILE A 70 4.69 17.53 10.09
CA ILE A 70 3.72 18.55 9.61
C ILE A 70 2.34 18.30 10.22
N LEU A 71 1.86 17.05 10.18
CA LEU A 71 0.55 16.70 10.71
C LEU A 71 0.47 16.92 12.23
N HIS A 72 1.53 16.54 12.96
CA HIS A 72 1.59 16.74 14.40
C HIS A 72 1.65 18.24 14.77
N ALA A 73 2.46 19.04 14.06
CA ALA A 73 2.54 20.49 14.28
C ALA A 73 1.19 21.19 14.03
N TYR A 74 0.47 20.81 12.98
CA TYR A 74 -0.85 21.35 12.67
C TYR A 74 -1.89 21.03 13.75
N VAL A 75 -1.93 19.77 14.22
CA VAL A 75 -2.87 19.36 15.26
C VAL A 75 -2.53 19.99 16.60
N GLN A 76 -1.24 20.13 16.95
CA GLN A 76 -0.82 20.89 18.12
C GLN A 76 -1.29 22.35 18.04
N HIS A 77 -1.15 22.99 16.89
CA HIS A 77 -1.54 24.40 16.71
C HIS A 77 -3.07 24.59 16.74
N THR A 78 -3.84 23.64 16.21
CA THR A 78 -5.30 23.79 16.04
C THR A 78 -6.11 23.25 17.23
N PHE A 79 -5.66 22.15 17.84
CA PHE A 79 -6.38 21.42 18.90
C PHE A 79 -5.60 21.32 20.23
N GLY A 80 -4.36 21.82 20.29
CA GLY A 80 -3.50 21.76 21.47
C GLY A 80 -3.04 20.35 21.83
N GLY A 81 -2.65 20.15 23.09
CA GLY A 81 -2.08 18.88 23.57
C GLY A 81 -3.05 17.69 23.52
N ALA A 82 -4.36 17.93 23.71
CA ALA A 82 -5.37 16.87 23.66
C ALA A 82 -5.57 16.31 22.24
N GLY A 83 -5.53 17.17 21.21
CA GLY A 83 -5.63 16.75 19.81
C GLY A 83 -4.46 15.87 19.38
N SER A 84 -3.27 16.13 19.92
CA SER A 84 -2.06 15.41 19.54
C SER A 84 -2.01 13.99 20.10
N PHE A 85 -2.55 13.77 21.30
CA PHE A 85 -2.75 12.42 21.84
C PHE A 85 -3.73 11.62 20.98
N LEU A 86 -4.85 12.25 20.57
CA LEU A 86 -5.85 11.64 19.70
C LEU A 86 -5.25 11.29 18.33
N LEU A 87 -4.48 12.20 17.73
CA LEU A 87 -3.77 11.97 16.47
C LEU A 87 -2.80 10.79 16.58
N ALA A 88 -2.00 10.73 17.64
CA ALA A 88 -1.06 9.63 17.88
C ALA A 88 -1.80 8.28 17.97
N ALA A 89 -2.92 8.23 18.69
CA ALA A 89 -3.74 7.02 18.79
C ALA A 89 -4.32 6.60 17.44
N LEU A 90 -4.84 7.54 16.63
CA LEU A 90 -5.36 7.26 15.30
C LEU A 90 -4.29 6.74 14.34
N ILE A 91 -3.12 7.41 14.30
CA ILE A 91 -1.99 6.98 13.47
C ILE A 91 -1.53 5.59 13.91
N PHE A 92 -1.42 5.34 15.22
CA PHE A 92 -1.04 4.04 15.75
C PHE A 92 -1.99 2.94 15.29
N ILE A 93 -3.31 3.14 15.42
CA ILE A 93 -4.32 2.17 14.97
C ILE A 93 -4.24 1.96 13.45
N ALA A 94 -4.10 3.02 12.67
CA ALA A 94 -4.00 2.96 11.21
C ALA A 94 -2.74 2.22 10.74
N CYS A 95 -1.60 2.48 11.37
CA CYS A 95 -0.35 1.77 11.08
C CYS A 95 -0.41 0.30 11.55
N LEU A 96 -1.04 0.03 12.70
CA LEU A 96 -1.21 -1.32 13.23
C LEU A 96 -2.01 -2.20 12.25
N VAL A 97 -3.17 -1.74 11.78
CA VAL A 97 -4.00 -2.54 10.85
C VAL A 97 -3.27 -2.79 9.53
N THR A 98 -2.50 -1.82 9.04
CA THR A 98 -1.72 -1.96 7.80
C THR A 98 -0.58 -2.95 7.97
N ALA A 99 0.16 -2.85 9.09
CA ALA A 99 1.25 -3.77 9.41
C ALA A 99 0.75 -5.21 9.59
N VAL A 100 -0.33 -5.42 10.35
CA VAL A 100 -0.98 -6.73 10.50
C VAL A 100 -1.47 -7.26 9.16
N GLY A 101 -2.10 -6.42 8.35
CA GLY A 101 -2.56 -6.82 7.03
C GLY A 101 -1.43 -7.31 6.12
N LEU A 102 -0.37 -6.52 5.97
CA LEU A 102 0.73 -6.84 5.06
C LEU A 102 1.53 -8.04 5.55
N THR A 103 1.77 -8.14 6.87
CA THR A 103 2.47 -9.29 7.46
C THR A 103 1.70 -10.60 7.23
N CYS A 104 0.38 -10.60 7.44
CA CYS A 104 -0.46 -11.76 7.15
C CYS A 104 -0.40 -12.14 5.65
N ALA A 105 -0.52 -11.16 4.76
CA ALA A 105 -0.50 -11.39 3.32
C ALA A 105 0.85 -11.94 2.82
N CYS A 106 1.96 -11.37 3.29
CA CYS A 106 3.29 -11.87 2.99
C CYS A 106 3.49 -13.28 3.55
N ALA A 107 3.08 -13.54 4.79
CA ALA A 107 3.22 -14.85 5.41
C ALA A 107 2.37 -15.92 4.68
N GLU A 108 1.16 -15.59 4.24
CA GLU A 108 0.31 -16.49 3.46
C GLU A 108 0.90 -16.75 2.06
N PHE A 109 1.41 -15.72 1.40
CA PHE A 109 2.10 -15.85 0.11
C PHE A 109 3.35 -16.74 0.23
N PHE A 110 4.23 -16.47 1.17
CA PHE A 110 5.44 -17.27 1.36
C PHE A 110 5.17 -18.68 1.87
N ALA A 111 4.10 -18.90 2.64
CA ALA A 111 3.71 -20.24 3.08
C ALA A 111 3.25 -21.15 1.92
N GLN A 112 2.83 -20.58 0.78
CA GLN A 112 2.51 -21.35 -0.43
C GLN A 112 3.76 -21.76 -1.21
N TYR A 113 4.86 -21.00 -1.13
CA TYR A 113 6.07 -21.21 -1.91
C TYR A 113 7.24 -21.83 -1.11
N LEU A 114 7.28 -21.65 0.21
CA LEU A 114 8.29 -22.23 1.09
C LEU A 114 7.68 -23.24 2.07
N PRO A 115 8.42 -24.30 2.45
CA PRO A 115 7.97 -25.32 3.42
C PRO A 115 7.95 -24.83 4.88
N PHE A 116 8.01 -23.51 5.13
CA PHE A 116 8.05 -22.95 6.49
C PHE A 116 6.63 -22.70 7.04
N SER A 117 6.47 -22.89 8.35
CA SER A 117 5.22 -22.59 9.04
C SER A 117 4.93 -21.08 9.02
N TYR A 118 3.65 -20.72 8.78
CA TYR A 118 3.13 -19.35 8.81
C TYR A 118 3.60 -18.58 10.06
N ARG A 119 3.63 -19.25 11.22
CA ARG A 119 4.00 -18.64 12.49
C ARG A 119 5.46 -18.15 12.50
N THR A 120 6.37 -18.92 11.90
CA THR A 120 7.79 -18.56 11.80
C THR A 120 7.98 -17.38 10.84
N LEU A 121 7.27 -17.37 9.71
CA LEU A 121 7.30 -16.27 8.74
C LEU A 121 6.85 -14.95 9.35
N VAL A 122 5.76 -14.94 10.12
CA VAL A 122 5.27 -13.73 10.81
C VAL A 122 6.29 -13.21 11.82
N PHE A 123 6.91 -14.09 12.60
CA PHE A 123 7.95 -13.69 13.57
C PHE A 123 9.17 -13.08 12.88
N VAL A 124 9.64 -13.69 11.79
CA VAL A 124 10.79 -13.17 11.01
C VAL A 124 10.45 -11.81 10.39
N LEU A 125 9.28 -11.66 9.77
CA LEU A 125 8.85 -10.38 9.18
C LEU A 125 8.71 -9.29 10.24
N GLY A 126 8.14 -9.62 11.40
CA GLY A 126 7.98 -8.68 12.52
C GLY A 126 9.32 -8.23 13.08
N LEU A 127 10.25 -9.16 13.32
CA LEU A 127 11.59 -8.85 13.82
C LEU A 127 12.37 -8.00 12.82
N PHE A 128 12.27 -8.31 11.53
CA PHE A 128 12.86 -7.51 10.46
C PHE A 128 12.29 -6.09 10.43
N SER A 129 10.96 -5.94 10.50
CA SER A 129 10.31 -4.63 10.54
C SER A 129 10.73 -3.82 11.78
N MET A 130 10.91 -4.47 12.93
CA MET A 130 11.38 -3.83 14.15
C MET A 130 12.83 -3.34 14.01
N ALA A 131 13.70 -4.14 13.40
CA ALA A 131 15.07 -3.73 13.09
C ALA A 131 15.09 -2.52 12.15
N VAL A 132 14.31 -2.56 11.06
CA VAL A 132 14.23 -1.48 10.07
C VAL A 132 13.64 -0.19 10.67
N SER A 133 12.67 -0.30 11.57
CA SER A 133 12.06 0.86 12.23
C SER A 133 13.04 1.69 13.07
N ASN A 134 14.20 1.14 13.46
CA ASN A 134 15.22 1.86 14.22
C ASN A 134 16.11 2.77 13.34
N LEU A 135 16.07 2.67 12.01
CA LEU A 135 16.91 3.48 11.10
C LEU A 135 16.41 4.93 10.88
N GLY A 136 15.22 5.27 11.37
CA GLY A 136 14.62 6.61 11.24
C GLY A 136 13.84 6.83 9.94
N LEU A 137 12.74 7.58 10.02
CA LEU A 137 11.76 7.75 8.94
C LEU A 137 12.35 8.40 7.68
N SER A 138 13.21 9.42 7.84
CA SER A 138 13.80 10.16 6.72
C SER A 138 14.75 9.29 5.88
N HIS A 139 15.59 8.47 6.51
CA HIS A 139 16.42 7.51 5.80
C HIS A 139 15.59 6.40 5.14
N LEU A 140 14.55 5.93 5.81
CA LEU A 140 13.63 4.92 5.26
C LEU A 140 12.92 5.47 4.01
N ILE A 141 12.47 6.73 4.02
CA ILE A 141 11.84 7.39 2.87
C ILE A 141 12.84 7.56 1.71
N GLN A 142 14.05 8.05 1.97
CA GLN A 142 15.08 8.23 0.93
C GLN A 142 15.46 6.93 0.23
N VAL A 143 15.51 5.81 0.96
CA VAL A 143 15.75 4.48 0.38
C VAL A 143 14.49 3.92 -0.29
N SER A 144 13.30 4.20 0.24
CA SER A 144 12.04 3.66 -0.31
C SER A 144 11.62 4.32 -1.61
N ILE A 145 11.82 5.64 -1.77
CA ILE A 145 11.44 6.36 -3.00
C ILE A 145 12.06 5.74 -4.28
N PRO A 146 13.38 5.49 -4.37
CA PRO A 146 13.98 4.90 -5.58
C PRO A 146 13.49 3.47 -5.82
N VAL A 147 13.24 2.70 -4.76
CA VAL A 147 12.67 1.35 -4.87
C VAL A 147 11.23 1.41 -5.38
N LEU A 148 10.42 2.34 -4.86
CA LEU A 148 9.02 2.50 -5.24
C LEU A 148 8.88 2.96 -6.69
N THR A 149 9.71 3.91 -7.12
CA THR A 149 9.70 4.44 -8.49
C THR A 149 10.16 3.40 -9.51
N ALA A 150 11.05 2.48 -9.14
CA ALA A 150 11.43 1.35 -9.99
C ALA A 150 10.29 0.31 -10.13
N ILE A 151 9.54 0.05 -9.04
CA ILE A 151 8.52 -1.01 -9.00
C ILE A 151 7.14 -0.51 -9.47
N TYR A 152 6.80 0.77 -9.31
CA TYR A 152 5.48 1.30 -9.68
C TYR A 152 5.10 1.12 -11.15
N PRO A 153 5.99 1.43 -12.12
CA PRO A 153 5.67 1.29 -13.54
C PRO A 153 5.19 -0.13 -13.90
N PRO A 154 5.94 -1.22 -13.61
CA PRO A 154 5.49 -2.56 -13.99
C PRO A 154 4.19 -2.96 -13.30
N CYS A 155 3.95 -2.49 -12.08
CA CYS A 155 2.68 -2.72 -11.38
C CYS A 155 1.50 -2.07 -12.12
N ILE A 156 1.65 -0.82 -12.56
CA ILE A 156 0.60 -0.13 -13.33
C ILE A 156 0.37 -0.86 -14.66
N ALA A 157 1.43 -1.26 -15.35
CA ALA A 157 1.33 -2.01 -16.60
C ALA A 157 0.55 -3.32 -16.41
N LEU A 158 0.82 -4.08 -15.35
CA LEU A 158 0.09 -5.31 -15.01
C LEU A 158 -1.38 -5.06 -14.70
N VAL A 159 -1.72 -3.99 -13.97
CA VAL A 159 -3.10 -3.62 -13.69
C VAL A 159 -3.85 -3.30 -14.99
N VAL A 160 -3.27 -2.44 -15.85
CA VAL A 160 -3.86 -2.08 -17.14
C VAL A 160 -4.07 -3.33 -17.99
N LEU A 161 -3.04 -4.17 -18.15
CA LEU A 161 -3.11 -5.44 -18.89
C LEU A 161 -4.20 -6.37 -18.37
N SER A 162 -4.38 -6.45 -17.04
CA SER A 162 -5.40 -7.32 -16.43
C SER A 162 -6.82 -6.87 -16.82
N PHE A 163 -7.06 -5.56 -16.96
CA PHE A 163 -8.31 -5.02 -17.48
C PHE A 163 -8.46 -5.22 -19.00
N THR A 164 -7.39 -5.05 -19.79
CA THR A 164 -7.44 -5.24 -21.25
C THR A 164 -7.42 -6.71 -21.68
N ARG A 165 -7.17 -7.66 -20.76
CA ARG A 165 -7.17 -9.11 -21.03
C ARG A 165 -8.51 -9.61 -21.57
N SER A 166 -9.62 -9.01 -21.16
CA SER A 166 -10.95 -9.33 -21.70
C SER A 166 -11.12 -8.96 -23.18
N TRP A 167 -10.23 -8.12 -23.72
CA TRP A 167 -10.27 -7.64 -25.10
C TRP A 167 -9.31 -8.39 -26.03
N TRP A 168 -8.35 -9.15 -25.49
CA TRP A 168 -7.29 -9.81 -26.28
C TRP A 168 -7.32 -11.33 -26.16
N HIS A 169 -7.67 -12.00 -27.26
CA HIS A 169 -7.78 -13.46 -27.37
C HIS A 169 -6.41 -14.19 -27.40
N ASN A 170 -5.27 -13.47 -27.34
CA ASN A 170 -3.94 -14.09 -27.49
C ASN A 170 -2.92 -13.56 -26.45
N SER A 171 -2.69 -14.35 -25.40
CA SER A 171 -2.27 -13.85 -24.08
C SER A 171 -0.74 -13.86 -23.80
N SER A 172 0.11 -14.43 -24.65
CA SER A 172 1.55 -14.60 -24.33
C SER A 172 2.48 -13.57 -24.99
N ARG A 173 2.14 -13.03 -26.17
CA ARG A 173 3.02 -12.10 -26.92
C ARG A 173 2.88 -10.62 -26.56
N VAL A 174 1.83 -10.24 -25.81
CA VAL A 174 1.56 -8.84 -25.43
C VAL A 174 2.08 -8.50 -24.03
N ILE A 175 2.22 -9.50 -23.16
CA ILE A 175 2.69 -9.33 -21.77
C ILE A 175 4.20 -9.01 -21.71
N ALA A 176 5.01 -9.66 -22.56
CA ALA A 176 6.46 -9.46 -22.61
C ALA A 176 6.89 -8.02 -23.01
N PRO A 177 6.36 -7.39 -24.08
CA PRO A 177 6.76 -6.04 -24.46
C PRO A 177 6.27 -4.96 -23.48
N ALA A 178 5.10 -5.12 -22.88
CA ALA A 178 4.59 -4.17 -21.87
C ALA A 178 5.41 -4.20 -20.58
N MET A 179 5.85 -5.40 -20.14
CA MET A 179 6.82 -5.54 -19.04
C MET A 179 8.17 -4.93 -19.41
N PHE A 180 8.63 -5.08 -20.66
CA PHE A 180 9.90 -4.53 -21.13
C PHE A 180 9.89 -2.99 -21.23
N ILE A 181 8.83 -2.40 -21.78
CA ILE A 181 8.65 -0.94 -21.87
C ILE A 181 8.54 -0.34 -20.47
N SER A 182 7.84 -1.01 -19.57
CA SER A 182 7.68 -0.52 -18.21
C SER A 182 8.97 -0.62 -17.38
N LEU A 183 9.79 -1.64 -17.62
CA LEU A 183 11.11 -1.78 -17.02
C LEU A 183 12.10 -0.74 -17.58
N MET A 184 12.00 -0.44 -18.88
CA MET A 184 12.77 0.66 -19.50
C MET A 184 12.40 2.03 -18.91
N PHE A 185 11.11 2.33 -18.74
CA PHE A 185 10.68 3.59 -18.11
C PHE A 185 11.09 3.69 -16.63
N GLY A 186 11.08 2.58 -15.88
CA GLY A 186 11.55 2.56 -14.49
C GLY A 186 13.07 2.77 -14.34
N ILE A 187 13.86 2.37 -15.33
CA ILE A 187 15.32 2.58 -15.34
C ILE A 187 15.69 3.99 -15.83
N ILE A 188 14.92 4.57 -16.75
CA ILE A 188 15.18 5.90 -17.33
C ILE A 188 14.74 7.06 -16.41
N GLY A 189 13.82 6.83 -15.46
CA GLY A 189 13.46 7.83 -14.45
C GLY A 189 14.48 8.03 -13.33
N ARG A 190 15.71 7.51 -13.50
CA ARG A 190 16.81 7.55 -12.52
C ARG A 190 17.83 8.68 -12.76
N ASP A 191 17.44 9.70 -13.54
CA ASP A 191 18.23 10.90 -13.83
C ASP A 191 17.47 12.17 -13.41
#